data_AF-A0A101IMV5-F1
#
_entry.id   AF-A0A101IMV5-F1
#
_cell.length_a   1.000
_cell.length_b   1.000
_cell.length_c   1.000
_cell.angle_alpha   90.00
_cell.angle_beta   90.00
_cell.angle_gamma   90.00
#
_symmetry.space_group_name_H-M   'P 1'
#
loop_
_entity.id
_entity.type
_entity.pdbx_description
1 polymer ?
#
loop_
_entity_poly.entity_id
_entity_poly.type
_entity_poly.pdbx_seq_one_letter_code
_entity_poly.pdbx_strand_id
1 'polypeptide(L)'
;LLLNPNIAIVTNIENDHLDYFTNLEKTKDSFRQFMEKVPPDGCIVFGYDCPNARMVVENNISKKHIISYGFHQYAQMKAVNPRFLRNSSSSDIYFKQHKLGILNLNIPGSHNISNALAAITTGLELGLKFQDITEILYHFRGVSC
;
A
#
# COMPACT_ATOMS: atom_id res chain seq x y z
N LEU A 1 1.96 -21.87 1.54
CA LEU A 1 2.85 -20.73 1.20
C LEU A 1 4.12 -20.79 2.06
N LEU A 2 5.30 -21.01 1.44
CA LEU A 2 6.63 -21.08 2.09
C LEU A 2 7.36 -19.72 2.00
N LEU A 3 6.70 -18.63 2.42
CA LEU A 3 7.27 -17.28 2.36
C LEU A 3 7.64 -16.80 3.77
N ASN A 4 8.84 -16.24 3.94
CA ASN A 4 9.32 -15.62 5.18
C ASN A 4 9.71 -14.15 4.92
N PRO A 5 8.74 -13.25 4.69
CA PRO A 5 9.03 -11.86 4.38
C PRO A 5 9.42 -11.05 5.63
N ASN A 6 10.40 -10.16 5.51
CA ASN A 6 10.64 -9.10 6.50
C ASN A 6 9.65 -7.94 6.36
N ILE A 7 9.15 -7.69 5.15
CA ILE A 7 8.09 -6.72 4.87
C ILE A 7 7.01 -7.38 4.02
N ALA A 8 5.75 -7.33 4.47
CA ALA A 8 4.60 -7.79 3.71
C ALA A 8 3.77 -6.58 3.23
N ILE A 9 3.48 -6.53 1.92
CA ILE A 9 2.62 -5.50 1.33
C ILE A 9 1.30 -6.14 0.90
N VAL A 10 0.19 -5.64 1.43
CA VAL A 10 -1.16 -6.05 1.04
C VAL A 10 -1.83 -4.87 0.35
N THR A 11 -1.82 -4.89 -0.98
CA THR A 11 -2.35 -3.78 -1.78
C THR A 11 -3.86 -3.74 -1.80
N ASN A 12 -4.48 -4.90 -2.02
CA ASN A 12 -5.91 -5.07 -2.06
C ASN A 12 -6.29 -6.53 -1.74
N ILE A 13 -7.51 -6.73 -1.24
CA ILE A 13 -8.12 -8.04 -1.06
C ILE A 13 -9.49 -8.00 -1.75
N GLU A 14 -9.50 -8.37 -3.01
CA GLU A 14 -10.69 -8.48 -3.86
C GLU A 14 -10.88 -9.93 -4.34
N ASN A 15 -12.11 -10.25 -4.72
CA ASN A 15 -12.45 -11.50 -5.40
C ASN A 15 -12.90 -11.15 -6.81
N ASP A 16 -12.28 -11.74 -7.83
CA ASP A 16 -12.60 -11.44 -9.24
C ASP A 16 -13.92 -12.08 -9.74
N HIS A 17 -14.63 -12.85 -8.90
CA HIS A 17 -15.83 -13.59 -9.30
C HIS A 17 -16.97 -13.50 -8.27
N LEU A 18 -18.20 -13.36 -8.78
CA LEU A 18 -19.44 -13.05 -8.04
C LEU A 18 -19.97 -14.17 -7.13
N ASP A 19 -19.55 -15.42 -7.31
CA ASP A 19 -20.21 -16.58 -6.70
C ASP A 19 -19.65 -17.02 -5.33
N TYR A 20 -19.16 -16.14 -4.44
CA TYR A 20 -18.32 -16.64 -3.34
C TYR A 20 -18.12 -15.75 -2.11
N PHE A 21 -19.11 -15.65 -1.21
CA PHE A 21 -18.83 -15.21 0.17
C PHE A 21 -17.86 -16.18 0.88
N THR A 22 -17.98 -17.49 0.64
CA THR A 22 -17.11 -18.53 1.23
C THR A 22 -15.66 -18.48 0.74
N ASN A 23 -15.41 -18.05 -0.51
CA ASN A 23 -14.01 -17.91 -0.99
C ASN A 23 -13.37 -16.66 -0.43
N LEU A 24 -14.13 -15.58 -0.26
CA LEU A 24 -13.58 -14.34 0.28
C LEU A 24 -13.03 -14.54 1.69
N GLU A 25 -13.71 -15.28 2.56
CA GLU A 25 -13.20 -15.58 3.90
C GLU A 25 -11.94 -16.46 3.85
N LYS A 26 -11.87 -17.45 2.95
CA LYS A 26 -10.63 -18.23 2.73
C LYS A 26 -9.47 -17.37 2.20
N THR A 27 -9.76 -16.42 1.33
CA THR A 27 -8.79 -15.46 0.81
C THR A 27 -8.28 -14.58 1.95
N LYS A 28 -9.18 -14.01 2.75
CA LYS A 28 -8.84 -13.21 3.95
C LYS A 28 -7.97 -14.00 4.93
N ASP A 29 -8.32 -15.26 5.19
CA ASP A 29 -7.52 -16.14 6.05
C ASP A 29 -6.12 -16.42 5.48
N SER A 30 -6.01 -16.58 4.16
CA SER A 30 -4.72 -16.77 3.50
C SER A 30 -3.82 -15.52 3.64
N PHE A 31 -4.40 -14.32 3.49
CA PHE A 31 -3.69 -13.07 3.72
C PHE A 31 -3.32 -12.89 5.20
N ARG A 32 -4.19 -13.27 6.13
CA ARG A 32 -3.87 -13.29 7.57
C ARG A 32 -2.66 -14.18 7.86
N GLN A 33 -2.69 -15.43 7.39
CA GLN A 33 -1.58 -16.38 7.56
C GLN A 33 -0.28 -15.90 6.90
N PHE A 34 -0.37 -15.16 5.78
CA PHE A 34 0.79 -14.55 5.14
C PHE A 34 1.40 -13.46 6.02
N MET A 35 0.58 -12.54 6.53
CA MET A 35 1.05 -11.45 7.40
C MET A 35 1.52 -11.95 8.77
N GLU A 36 1.00 -13.06 9.27
CA GLU A 36 1.47 -13.69 10.51
C GLU A 36 2.93 -14.16 10.41
N LYS A 37 3.42 -14.47 9.21
CA LYS A 37 4.83 -14.89 8.98
C LYS A 37 5.84 -13.76 9.04
N VAL A 38 5.40 -12.51 8.99
CA VAL A 38 6.29 -11.36 9.21
C VAL A 38 6.84 -11.44 10.64
N PRO A 39 8.16 -11.38 10.85
CA PRO A 39 8.73 -11.47 12.19
C PRO A 39 8.34 -10.25 13.04
N PRO A 40 8.50 -10.30 14.39
CA PRO A 40 8.10 -9.20 15.27
C PRO A 40 8.77 -7.84 14.96
N ASP A 41 9.99 -7.87 14.41
CA ASP A 41 10.78 -6.73 13.96
C ASP A 41 10.53 -6.36 12.48
N GLY A 42 9.66 -7.10 11.79
CA GLY A 42 9.25 -6.82 10.42
C GLY A 42 8.11 -5.80 10.33
N CYS A 43 7.77 -5.42 9.10
CA CYS A 43 6.73 -4.43 8.81
C CYS A 43 5.59 -5.01 7.96
N ILE A 44 4.37 -4.60 8.24
CA ILE A 44 3.21 -4.85 7.38
C ILE A 44 2.73 -3.52 6.81
N VAL A 45 2.65 -3.44 5.49
CA VAL A 45 2.12 -2.29 4.76
C VAL A 45 0.80 -2.70 4.12
N PHE A 46 -0.28 -1.95 4.33
CA PHE A 46 -1.58 -2.31 3.76
C PHE A 46 -2.39 -1.12 3.23
N GLY A 47 -3.18 -1.37 2.19
CA GLY A 47 -4.11 -0.40 1.62
C GLY A 47 -5.30 -0.15 2.55
N TYR A 48 -5.35 1.01 3.19
CA TYR A 48 -6.44 1.40 4.09
C TYR A 48 -7.77 1.57 3.35
N ASP A 49 -7.73 1.97 2.08
CA ASP A 49 -8.93 2.17 1.25
C ASP A 49 -9.66 0.86 0.93
N CYS A 50 -9.02 -0.30 1.13
CA CYS A 50 -9.64 -1.61 0.98
C CYS A 50 -10.26 -2.07 2.32
N PRO A 51 -11.60 -2.18 2.43
CA PRO A 51 -12.26 -2.61 3.67
C PRO A 51 -11.84 -4.02 4.12
N ASN A 52 -11.64 -4.94 3.16
CA ASN A 52 -11.23 -6.31 3.46
C ASN A 52 -9.80 -6.34 4.02
N ALA A 53 -8.85 -5.60 3.43
CA ALA A 53 -7.49 -5.49 3.95
C ALA A 53 -7.49 -4.89 5.36
N ARG A 54 -8.26 -3.81 5.57
CA ARG A 54 -8.43 -3.18 6.88
C ARG A 54 -8.96 -4.16 7.92
N MET A 55 -10.04 -4.89 7.59
CA MET A 55 -10.65 -5.86 8.50
C MET A 55 -9.69 -6.98 8.89
N VAL A 56 -8.89 -7.50 7.94
CA VAL A 56 -7.90 -8.54 8.24
C VAL A 56 -6.83 -8.01 9.18
N VAL A 57 -6.32 -6.81 8.94
CA VAL A 57 -5.21 -6.23 9.72
C VAL A 57 -5.67 -5.79 11.12
N GLU A 58 -6.74 -4.99 11.21
CA GLU A 58 -7.18 -4.38 12.47
C GLU A 58 -7.71 -5.43 13.48
N ASN A 59 -8.36 -6.49 13.01
CA ASN A 59 -8.97 -7.48 13.92
C ASN A 59 -8.05 -8.63 14.31
N ASN A 60 -6.98 -8.90 13.56
CA ASN A 60 -6.24 -10.16 13.70
C ASN A 60 -4.74 -9.98 13.96
N ILE A 61 -4.18 -8.79 13.72
CA ILE A 61 -2.74 -8.58 13.80
C ILE A 61 -2.43 -7.65 14.97
N SER A 62 -2.28 -8.24 16.15
CA SER A 62 -1.82 -7.52 17.33
C SER A 62 -0.29 -7.53 17.43
N LYS A 63 0.30 -6.41 17.84
CA LYS A 63 1.73 -6.25 18.21
C LYS A 63 2.77 -6.30 17.07
N LYS A 64 2.42 -5.86 15.86
CA LYS A 64 3.40 -5.69 14.76
C LYS A 64 3.53 -4.24 14.36
N HIS A 65 4.68 -3.89 13.76
CA HIS A 65 4.83 -2.60 13.09
C HIS A 65 3.98 -2.62 11.81
N ILE A 66 2.95 -1.78 11.77
CA ILE A 66 1.95 -1.76 10.71
C ILE A 66 1.83 -0.32 10.21
N ILE A 67 1.85 -0.15 8.89
CA ILE A 67 1.65 1.15 8.24
C ILE A 67 0.54 1.03 7.20
N SER A 68 -0.53 1.78 7.44
CA SER A 68 -1.62 1.91 6.49
C SER A 68 -1.31 2.97 5.45
N TYR A 69 -1.68 2.74 4.19
CA TYR A 69 -1.56 3.73 3.12
C TYR A 69 -2.87 3.91 2.34
N GLY A 70 -3.06 5.08 1.72
CA GLY A 70 -4.23 5.31 0.87
C GLY A 70 -4.61 6.78 0.71
N PHE A 71 -5.82 7.02 0.22
CA PHE A 71 -6.44 8.34 0.13
C PHE A 71 -7.26 8.69 1.37
N HIS A 72 -7.66 7.69 2.17
CA HIS A 72 -8.43 7.91 3.39
C HIS A 72 -7.68 8.80 4.40
N GLN A 73 -8.43 9.66 5.10
CA GLN A 73 -7.85 10.58 6.11
C GLN A 73 -7.16 9.89 7.29
N TYR A 74 -7.54 8.64 7.57
CA TYR A 74 -7.01 7.79 8.65
C TYR A 74 -5.85 6.90 8.19
N ALA A 75 -5.50 6.90 6.90
CA ALA A 75 -4.27 6.25 6.46
C ALA A 75 -3.05 6.99 7.03
N GLN A 76 -2.03 6.24 7.47
CA GLN A 76 -0.79 6.82 7.96
C GLN A 76 0.02 7.43 6.82
N MET A 77 0.22 6.69 5.74
CA MET A 77 0.84 7.21 4.51
C MET A 77 -0.26 7.62 3.53
N LYS A 78 -0.48 8.91 3.35
CA LYS A 78 -1.64 9.39 2.58
C LYS A 78 -1.30 10.31 1.42
N ALA A 79 -2.05 10.10 0.33
CA ALA A 79 -2.11 11.00 -0.82
C ALA A 79 -3.23 12.02 -0.62
N VAL A 80 -2.87 13.31 -0.65
CA VAL A 80 -3.79 14.44 -0.51
C VAL A 80 -3.78 15.27 -1.79
N ASN A 81 -4.93 15.86 -2.14
CA ASN A 81 -5.12 16.68 -3.34
C ASN A 81 -4.62 16.03 -4.65
N PRO A 82 -5.04 14.78 -4.98
CA PRO A 82 -4.58 14.14 -6.18
C PRO A 82 -5.01 14.93 -7.43
N ARG A 83 -4.09 15.07 -8.38
CA ARG A 83 -4.32 15.67 -9.69
C ARG A 83 -4.03 14.63 -10.75
N PHE A 84 -4.97 14.48 -11.68
CA PHE A 84 -4.85 13.52 -12.78
C PHE A 84 -4.84 14.29 -14.09
N LEU A 85 -3.77 14.10 -14.85
CA LEU A 85 -3.64 14.58 -16.22
C LEU A 85 -3.66 13.38 -17.17
N ARG A 86 -3.75 13.64 -18.47
CA ARG A 86 -3.88 12.61 -19.51
C ARG A 86 -2.83 11.50 -19.40
N ASN A 87 -1.58 11.88 -19.13
CA ASN A 87 -0.43 10.97 -19.13
C ASN A 87 0.34 10.99 -17.80
N SER A 88 -0.19 11.63 -16.76
CA SER A 88 0.52 11.80 -15.49
C SER A 88 -0.43 11.96 -14.32
N SER A 89 0.10 11.78 -13.12
CA SER A 89 -0.63 12.01 -11.88
C SER A 89 0.30 12.59 -10.83
N SER A 90 -0.25 13.37 -9.91
CA SER A 90 0.52 13.97 -8.81
C SER A 90 -0.30 14.07 -7.54
N SER A 91 0.33 14.03 -6.37
CA SER A 91 -0.34 14.23 -5.09
C SER A 91 0.63 14.71 -4.01
N ASP A 92 0.11 15.47 -3.03
CA ASP A 92 0.84 15.77 -1.81
C ASP A 92 0.91 14.53 -0.92
N ILE A 93 2.12 14.10 -0.56
CA ILE A 93 2.32 12.91 0.27
C ILE A 93 2.55 13.32 1.72
N TYR A 94 1.80 12.70 2.63
CA TYR A 94 1.91 12.89 4.06
C TYR A 94 2.17 11.58 4.77
N PHE A 95 3.03 11.62 5.79
CA PHE A 95 3.10 10.59 6.80
C PHE A 95 2.54 11.13 8.13
N LYS A 96 1.41 10.56 8.56
CA LYS A 96 0.55 11.06 9.64
C LYS A 96 0.12 12.50 9.37
N GLN A 97 0.71 13.47 10.07
CA GLN A 97 0.43 14.90 9.91
C GLN A 97 1.56 15.67 9.22
N HIS A 98 2.67 14.99 8.90
CA HIS A 98 3.86 15.63 8.33
C HIS A 98 3.85 15.48 6.80
N LYS A 99 3.93 16.61 6.09
CA LYS A 99 4.10 16.60 4.64
C LYS A 99 5.51 16.14 4.30
N LEU A 100 5.63 15.08 3.50
CA LEU A 100 6.91 14.58 3.00
C LEU A 100 7.34 15.31 1.72
N GLY A 101 6.38 15.60 0.84
CA GLY A 101 6.63 16.29 -0.41
C GLY A 101 5.54 16.05 -1.44
N ILE A 102 5.87 16.20 -2.72
CA ILE A 102 4.97 15.98 -3.84
C ILE A 102 5.45 14.75 -4.60
N LEU A 103 4.54 13.79 -4.79
CA LEU A 103 4.75 12.69 -5.72
C LEU A 103 4.30 13.13 -7.12
N ASN A 104 5.16 12.90 -8.11
CA ASN A 104 4.82 13.06 -9.54
C ASN A 104 5.07 11.73 -10.25
N LEU A 105 4.08 11.24 -10.99
CA LEU A 105 4.15 10.02 -11.78
C LEU A 105 3.90 10.33 -13.24
N ASN A 106 4.70 9.75 -14.13
CA ASN A 106 4.48 9.80 -15.58
C ASN A 106 3.50 8.73 -16.08
N ILE A 107 2.52 8.38 -15.24
CA ILE A 107 1.42 7.48 -15.54
C ILE A 107 0.14 8.01 -14.86
N PRO A 108 -1.02 7.94 -15.53
CA PRO A 108 -2.28 8.44 -14.98
C PRO A 108 -2.93 7.43 -14.02
N GLY A 109 -3.86 7.92 -13.20
CA GLY A 109 -4.78 7.07 -12.43
C GLY A 109 -4.48 6.96 -10.95
N SER A 110 -5.54 6.85 -10.15
CA SER A 110 -5.49 6.75 -8.68
C SER A 110 -4.82 5.46 -8.21
N HIS A 111 -4.99 4.35 -8.93
CA HIS A 111 -4.33 3.08 -8.61
C HIS A 111 -2.80 3.21 -8.66
N ASN A 112 -2.25 4.02 -9.58
CA ASN A 112 -0.81 4.25 -9.67
C ASN A 112 -0.29 5.09 -8.51
N ILE A 113 -1.04 6.09 -8.05
CA ILE A 113 -0.74 6.80 -6.79
C ILE A 113 -0.78 5.82 -5.61
N SER A 114 -1.80 4.95 -5.54
CA SER A 114 -1.94 3.94 -4.47
C SER A 114 -0.74 2.97 -4.45
N ASN A 115 -0.33 2.45 -5.61
CA ASN A 115 0.85 1.59 -5.74
C ASN A 115 2.14 2.34 -5.37
N ALA A 116 2.25 3.61 -5.76
CA ALA A 116 3.38 4.45 -5.38
C ALA A 116 3.43 4.70 -3.87
N LEU A 117 2.29 4.90 -3.19
CA LEU A 117 2.26 5.01 -1.73
C LEU A 117 2.78 3.75 -1.04
N ALA A 118 2.41 2.56 -1.55
CA ALA A 118 2.93 1.30 -1.05
C ALA A 118 4.47 1.24 -1.19
N ALA A 119 4.98 1.56 -2.38
CA ALA A 119 6.41 1.59 -2.67
C ALA A 119 7.17 2.62 -1.82
N ILE A 120 6.63 3.84 -1.67
CA ILE A 120 7.17 4.90 -0.81
C ILE A 120 7.25 4.42 0.64
N THR A 121 6.17 3.83 1.14
CA THR A 121 6.12 3.31 2.51
C THR A 121 7.22 2.27 2.72
N THR A 122 7.32 1.29 1.83
CA THR A 122 8.35 0.24 1.93
C THR A 122 9.76 0.82 1.79
N GLY A 123 10.00 1.76 0.89
CA GLY A 123 11.31 2.38 0.73
C GLY A 123 11.75 3.16 1.97
N LEU A 124 10.84 3.88 2.61
CA LEU A 124 11.12 4.60 3.86
C LEU A 124 11.42 3.64 5.02
N GLU A 125 10.69 2.53 5.10
CA GLU A 125 10.94 1.46 6.08
C GLU A 125 12.32 0.80 5.88
N LEU A 126 12.82 0.78 4.65
CA LEU A 126 14.17 0.31 4.32
C LEU A 126 15.25 1.40 4.50
N GLY A 127 14.88 2.59 5.00
CA GLY A 127 15.81 3.69 5.26
C GLY A 127 16.20 4.52 4.02
N LEU A 128 15.50 4.34 2.89
CA LEU A 128 15.69 5.19 1.71
C LEU A 128 15.11 6.57 1.95
N LYS A 129 15.65 7.59 1.26
CA LYS A 129 15.11 8.94 1.36
C LYS A 129 13.89 9.08 0.46
N PHE A 130 12.90 9.85 0.92
CA PHE A 130 11.70 10.15 0.15
C PHE A 130 12.01 10.67 -1.26
N GLN A 131 13.01 11.56 -1.38
CA GLN A 131 13.44 12.15 -2.64
C GLN A 131 13.92 11.10 -3.63
N ASP A 132 14.86 10.23 -3.22
CA ASP A 132 15.40 9.14 -4.04
C ASP A 132 14.28 8.22 -4.56
N ILE A 133 13.31 7.87 -3.70
CA ILE A 133 12.18 7.02 -4.09
C ILE A 133 11.30 7.73 -5.14
N THR A 134 10.93 8.98 -4.89
CA THR A 134 10.05 9.73 -5.81
C THR A 134 10.69 10.01 -7.15
N GLU A 135 12.02 10.19 -7.20
CA GLU A 135 12.77 10.35 -8.44
C GLU A 135 12.68 9.08 -9.31
N ILE A 136 12.90 7.91 -8.70
CA ILE A 136 12.79 6.63 -9.40
C ILE A 136 11.35 6.42 -9.91
N LEU A 137 10.35 6.69 -9.07
CA LEU A 137 8.94 6.55 -9.43
C LEU A 137 8.52 7.50 -10.56
N TYR A 138 9.11 8.69 -10.64
CA TYR A 138 8.86 9.62 -11.74
C TYR A 138 9.26 9.01 -13.10
N HIS A 139 10.38 8.28 -13.13
CA HIS A 139 10.89 7.65 -14.35
C HIS A 139 10.16 6.36 -14.74
N PHE A 140 9.32 5.81 -13.87
CA PHE A 140 8.54 4.62 -14.17
C PHE A 140 7.52 4.89 -15.30
N ARG A 141 7.48 3.98 -16.28
CA ARG A 141 6.66 4.11 -17.51
C ARG A 141 5.44 3.19 -17.56
N GLY A 142 5.15 2.48 -16.46
CA GLY A 142 4.15 1.43 -16.44
C GLY A 142 4.71 0.07 -16.84
N VAL A 143 3.95 -0.99 -16.56
CA VAL A 143 4.23 -2.34 -17.07
C VAL A 143 3.41 -2.49 -18.35
N SER A 144 4.08 -2.61 -19.49
CA SER A 144 3.42 -2.98 -20.74
C SER A 144 3.17 -4.48 -20.72
N CYS A 145 1.90 -4.88 -20.68
CA CYS A 145 1.49 -6.24 -20.99
C CYS A 145 1.30 -6.38 -22.51
#